data_AF-A0A6P4EJ69-F1
#
_entry.id   AF-A0A6P4EJ69-F1
#
_cell.length_a   1.000
_cell.length_b   1.000
_cell.length_c   1.000
_cell.angle_alpha   90.00
_cell.angle_beta   90.00
_cell.angle_gamma   90.00
#
_symmetry.space_group_name_H-M   'P 1'
#
loop_
_entity.id
_entity.type
_entity.pdbx_description
1 polymer ?
#
loop_
_entity_poly.entity_id
_entity_poly.type
_entity_poly.pdbx_seq_one_letter_code
_entity_poly.pdbx_strand_id
1 'polypeptide(L)' 'MSLVTDEEWVEYKSKFDKSYEAEEDQLRRELYAKAKARIDEHNRKFEKGEVTWKMGINHLADLTPEEFAQRCGGKKPPQ' A
#
# COMPACT_ATOMS: atom_id res chain seq x y z
N MET A 1 -7.17 6.85 13.06
CA MET A 1 -5.98 6.23 13.67
C MET A 1 -5.08 5.75 12.57
N SER A 2 -3.93 6.39 12.40
CA SER A 2 -2.87 5.97 11.48
C SER A 2 -2.33 4.62 11.94
N LEU A 3 -2.56 3.56 11.15
CA LEU A 3 -2.07 2.21 11.43
C LEU A 3 -0.55 2.06 11.24
N VAL A 4 0.17 3.18 11.08
CA VAL A 4 1.53 3.25 10.56
C VAL A 4 2.32 4.15 11.50
N THR A 5 3.17 3.53 12.31
CA THR A 5 4.15 4.23 13.13
C THR A 5 5.24 4.82 12.24
N ASP A 6 5.78 5.95 12.68
CA ASP A 6 6.94 6.60 12.09
C ASP A 6 8.15 5.67 12.09
N GLU A 7 8.29 4.80 13.10
CA GLU A 7 9.28 3.73 13.12
C GLU A 7 9.18 2.78 11.92
N GLU A 8 7.99 2.22 11.65
CA GLU A 8 7.75 1.37 10.46
C GLU A 8 8.03 2.13 9.17
N TRP A 9 7.70 3.43 9.14
CA TRP A 9 7.92 4.29 7.97
C TRP A 9 9.41 4.55 7.72
N VAL A 10 10.20 4.79 8.77
CA VAL A 10 11.65 4.99 8.69
C VAL A 10 12.36 3.69 8.30
N GLU A 11 11.96 2.54 8.87
CA GLU A 11 12.45 1.24 8.45
C GLU A 11 12.12 0.94 6.99
N TYR A 12 10.90 1.24 6.55
CA TYR A 12 10.49 1.07 5.16
C TYR A 12 11.31 1.95 4.21
N LYS A 13 11.50 3.23 4.54
CA LYS A 13 12.35 4.15 3.77
C LYS A 13 13.78 3.63 3.68
N SER A 14 14.34 3.16 4.78
CA SER A 14 15.70 2.59 4.82
C SER A 14 15.80 1.28 4.03
N LYS A 15 14.79 0.41 4.14
CA LYS A 15 14.75 -0.90 3.47
C LYS A 15 14.61 -0.80 1.96
N PHE A 16 13.93 0.23 1.48
CA PHE A 16 13.70 0.47 0.06
C PHE A 16 14.53 1.62 -0.51
N ASP A 17 15.48 2.16 0.27
CA ASP A 17 16.35 3.28 -0.09
C ASP A 17 15.57 4.47 -0.66
N LYS A 18 14.47 4.83 0.01
CA LYS A 18 13.57 5.90 -0.41
C LYS A 18 13.76 7.12 0.46
N SER A 19 14.07 8.25 -0.17
CA SER A 19 14.10 9.56 0.46
C SER A 19 12.97 10.41 -0.11
N TYR A 20 12.06 10.85 0.76
CA TYR A 20 10.95 11.73 0.41
C TYR A 20 11.13 13.06 1.12
N GLU A 21 10.74 14.15 0.47
CA GLU A 21 10.67 15.48 1.08
C GLU A 21 9.52 15.52 2.11
N ALA A 22 9.57 16.45 3.07
CA ALA A 22 8.56 16.54 4.14
C ALA A 22 7.12 16.71 3.62
N GLU A 23 6.95 17.35 2.47
CA GLU A 23 5.66 17.52 1.80
C GLU A 23 5.13 16.19 1.23
N GLU A 24 6.02 15.38 0.65
CA GLU A 24 5.68 14.05 0.13
C GLU A 24 5.52 13.01 1.25
N ASP A 25 6.27 13.13 2.35
CA ASP A 25 6.23 12.20 3.48
C ASP A 25 4.81 12.04 4.03
N GLN A 26 4.09 13.16 4.20
CA GLN A 26 2.69 13.15 4.64
C GLN A 26 1.78 12.40 3.66
N LEU A 27 1.87 12.72 2.36
CA LEU A 27 1.07 12.11 1.31
C LEU A 27 1.36 10.61 1.19
N ARG A 28 2.64 10.24 1.16
CA ARG A 28 3.14 8.87 1.10
C ARG A 28 2.72 8.06 2.32
N ARG A 29 2.78 8.65 3.52
CA ARG A 29 2.30 8.01 4.76
C ARG A 29 0.80 7.73 4.73
N GLU A 30 -0.01 8.62 4.15
CA GLU A 30 -1.43 8.36 3.92
C GLU A 30 -1.66 7.23 2.91
N LEU A 31 -0.87 7.16 1.84
CA LEU A 31 -0.94 6.05 0.87
C LEU A 31 -0.59 4.72 1.51
N TYR A 32 0.49 4.69 2.29
CA TYR A 32 0.93 3.51 3.02
C TYR A 32 -0.13 3.04 4.03
N ALA A 33 -0.80 3.96 4.73
CA ALA A 33 -1.93 3.63 5.60
C ALA A 33 -3.11 3.00 4.83
N LYS A 34 -3.46 3.54 3.65
CA LYS A 34 -4.50 2.97 2.78
C LYS A 34 -4.12 1.57 2.28
N ALA A 35 -2.87 1.36 1.89
CA ALA A 35 -2.39 0.04 1.48
C ALA A 35 -2.46 -0.96 2.62
N LYS A 36 -2.03 -0.59 3.84
CA LYS A 36 -2.11 -1.43 5.04
C LYS A 36 -3.55 -1.83 5.34
N ALA A 37 -4.50 -0.90 5.25
CA ALA A 37 -5.93 -1.19 5.43
C ALA A 37 -6.46 -2.19 4.38
N ARG A 38 -6.03 -2.05 3.11
CA ARG A 38 -6.44 -2.96 2.04
C ARG A 38 -5.85 -4.36 2.20
N ILE A 39 -4.60 -4.43 2.67
CA ILE A 39 -3.93 -5.69 3.04
C ILE A 39 -4.65 -6.37 4.20
N ASP A 40 -5.01 -5.61 5.24
CA ASP A 40 -5.78 -6.12 6.39
C ASP A 40 -7.12 -6.69 5.93
N GLU A 41 -7.86 -5.96 5.10
CA GLU A 41 -9.14 -6.45 4.56
C GLU A 41 -8.96 -7.73 3.71
N HIS A 42 -7.92 -7.80 2.88
CA HIS A 42 -7.65 -9.00 2.10
C HIS A 42 -7.23 -10.18 2.98
N ASN A 43 -6.42 -9.95 4.00
CA ASN A 43 -6.02 -10.98 4.96
C ASN A 43 -7.20 -11.46 5.80
N ARG A 44 -8.17 -10.60 6.15
CA ARG A 44 -9.42 -11.04 6.77
C ARG A 44 -10.24 -11.95 5.86
N LYS A 45 -10.28 -11.67 4.55
CA LYS A 45 -10.91 -12.56 3.55
C LYS A 45 -10.16 -13.88 3.44
N PHE A 46 -8.82 -13.86 3.57
CA PHE A 46 -7.99 -15.06 3.59
C PHE A 46 -8.30 -15.92 4.81
N GLU A 47 -8.40 -15.32 6.00
CA GLU A 47 -8.78 -16.04 7.24
C GLU A 47 -10.19 -16.63 7.17
N LYS A 48 -11.11 -15.98 6.44
CA LYS A 48 -12.44 -16.53 6.13
C LYS A 48 -12.43 -17.64 5.08
N GLY A 49 -11.29 -17.89 4.42
CA GLY A 49 -11.16 -18.86 3.33
C GLY A 49 -11.73 -18.40 1.99
N GLU A 50 -12.05 -17.11 1.82
CA GLU A 50 -12.57 -16.55 0.55
C GLU A 50 -11.46 -16.35 -0.50
N VAL A 51 -10.22 -16.17 -0.04
CA VAL A 51 -9.04 -16.04 -0.91
C VAL A 51 -7.96 -17.02 -0.45
N THR A 52 -7.18 -17.53 -1.40
CA THR A 52 -6.14 -18.56 -1.16
C THR A 52 -4.75 -17.98 -0.90
N TRP A 53 -4.64 -16.66 -0.90
CA TRP A 53 -3.37 -15.95 -0.75
C TRP A 53 -3.51 -14.79 0.24
N LYS A 54 -2.43 -14.51 0.94
CA LYS A 54 -2.31 -13.39 1.87
C LYS A 54 -1.55 -12.25 1.21
N MET A 55 -1.92 -11.02 1.55
CA MET A 55 -1.19 -9.83 1.12
C MET A 55 -0.21 -9.40 2.22
N GLY A 56 0.95 -8.90 1.80
CA GLY A 56 1.96 -8.34 2.68
C GLY A 56 2.29 -6.91 2.28
N ILE A 57 2.78 -6.12 3.22
CA ILE A 57 3.35 -4.81 2.92
C ILE A 57 4.60 -5.00 2.06
N ASN A 58 4.64 -4.29 0.93
CA ASN A 58 5.74 -4.32 -0.03
C ASN A 58 6.14 -2.88 -0.42
N HIS A 59 7.19 -2.69 -1.22
CA HIS A 59 7.60 -1.39 -1.79
C HIS A 59 6.49 -0.65 -2.57
N LEU A 60 5.41 -1.37 -2.88
CA LEU A 60 4.21 -0.90 -3.55
C LEU A 60 3.14 -0.40 -2.55
N ALA A 61 3.36 -0.53 -1.25
CA ALA A 61 2.44 -0.03 -0.23
C ALA A 61 2.31 1.50 -0.30
N ASP A 62 3.33 2.15 -0.84
CA ASP A 62 3.36 3.59 -1.06
C ASP A 62 2.77 4.03 -2.41
N LEU A 63 2.32 3.07 -3.24
CA LEU A 63 1.68 3.32 -4.52
C LEU A 63 0.16 3.24 -4.36
N THR A 64 -0.55 4.19 -4.96
CA THR A 64 -2.02 4.15 -4.96
C THR A 64 -2.53 2.91 -5.70
N PRO A 65 -3.69 2.36 -5.31
CA PRO A 65 -4.38 1.36 -6.12
C PRO A 65 -4.70 1.89 -7.53
N GLU A 66 -4.86 3.21 -7.69
CA GLU A 66 -5.01 3.86 -9.00
C GLU A 66 -3.72 3.81 -9.82
N GLU A 67 -2.56 4.17 -9.27
CA GLU A 67 -1.28 3.98 -9.97
C GLU A 67 -0.99 2.51 -10.24
N PHE A 68 -1.34 1.62 -9.30
CA PHE A 68 -1.20 0.18 -9.53
C PHE A 68 -2.14 -0.32 -10.62
N ALA A 69 -3.40 0.15 -10.67
CA ALA A 69 -4.35 -0.18 -11.74
C ALA A 69 -3.96 0.42 -13.09
N GLN A 70 -3.33 1.61 -13.08
CA GLN A 70 -2.82 2.28 -14.27
C GLN A 70 -1.57 1.56 -14.80
N ARG A 71 -0.71 1.05 -13.91
CA ARG A 71 0.49 0.27 -14.24
C ARG A 71 0.20 -1.18 -14.60
N CYS A 72 -0.80 -1.79 -13.98
CA CYS A 72 -1.28 -3.16 -14.27
C CYS A 72 -2.37 -3.21 -15.34
N GLY A 73 -2.54 -2.15 -16.13
CA GLY A 73 -3.31 -2.21 -17.37
C GLY A 73 -4.77 -2.58 -17.15
N GLY A 74 -5.47 -1.81 -16.31
CA GLY A 74 -6.93 -1.79 -16.37
C GLY A 74 -7.35 -1.40 -17.78
N LYS A 75 -7.74 -2.38 -18.61
CA LYS A 75 -8.41 -2.12 -19.88
C LYS A 75 -9.65 -1.28 -19.53
N LYS A 76 -9.59 0.03 -19.78
CA LYS A 76 -10.79 0.85 -19.82
C LYS A 76 -11.68 0.21 -20.89
N PRO A 77 -12.89 -0.28 -20.59
CA PRO A 77 -13.81 -0.63 -21.66
C PRO A 77 -14.04 0.64 -22.49
N PRO A 78 -13.94 0.56 -23.83
CA PRO A 78 -14.24 1.71 -24.69
C PRO A 78 -15.68 2.14 -24.46
N GLN A 79 -15.87 3.46 -24.32
CA GLN A 79 -17.19 4.10 -24.23
C GLN A 79 -17.98 3.89 -25.52
#